data_AF-A0A7I8MWI8-F1
#
_entry.id   AF-A0A7I8MWI8-F1
#
_cell.length_a   1.000
_cell.length_b   1.000
_cell.length_c   1.000
_cell.angle_alpha   90.00
_cell.angle_beta   90.00
_cell.angle_gamma   90.00
#
_symmetry.space_group_name_H-M   'P 1'
#
loop_
_entity.id
_entity.type
_entity.pdbx_description
1 polymer ?
#
loop_
_entity_poly.entity_id
_entity_poly.type
_entity_poly.pdbx_seq_one_letter_code
_entity_poly.pdbx_strand_id
1 'polypeptide(L)'
;MASFTRVLIVLLVLGWACGASGQIYEWIDEDGIRRFTNKPLPAGVTPVASVDEVPFDALADSARRYLESLEMQRLLEHWRMERQIAMEQRDAERRRLAEDLNLRRMAYQLEEAMRWNRFHDAYFGPSYVPVFPAR
;
A
#
# COMPACT_ATOMS: atom_id res chain seq x y z
N MET A 1 50.06 -34.07 16.44
CA MET A 1 49.04 -34.95 15.81
C MET A 1 47.60 -34.47 15.99
N ALA A 2 47.23 -33.71 17.05
CA ALA A 2 45.84 -33.30 17.30
C ALA A 2 45.26 -32.21 16.35
N SER A 3 46.07 -31.43 15.64
CA SER A 3 45.56 -30.39 14.72
C SER A 3 45.05 -30.98 13.40
N PHE A 4 45.71 -32.04 12.89
CA PHE A 4 45.30 -32.71 11.66
C PHE A 4 43.92 -33.36 11.81
N THR A 5 43.66 -33.96 12.98
CA THR A 5 42.37 -34.57 13.31
C THR A 5 41.24 -33.54 13.33
N ARG A 6 41.49 -32.32 13.84
CA ARG A 6 40.49 -31.25 13.86
C ARG A 6 40.17 -30.73 12.47
N VAL A 7 41.19 -30.56 11.63
CA VAL A 7 41.00 -30.15 10.22
C VAL A 7 40.22 -31.21 9.44
N LEU A 8 40.53 -32.50 9.67
CA LEU A 8 39.82 -33.62 9.06
C LEU A 8 38.34 -33.65 9.47
N ILE A 9 38.04 -33.41 10.75
CA ILE A 9 36.65 -33.37 11.26
C ILE A 9 35.88 -32.20 10.64
N VAL A 10 36.48 -31.02 10.55
CA VAL A 10 35.85 -29.85 9.92
C VAL A 10 35.57 -30.11 8.43
N LEU A 11 36.52 -30.73 7.71
CA LEU A 11 36.32 -31.13 6.31
C LEU A 11 35.23 -32.20 6.16
N LEU A 12 35.14 -33.14 7.09
CA LEU A 12 34.11 -34.20 7.07
C LEU A 12 32.69 -33.62 7.30
N VAL A 13 32.56 -32.67 8.23
CA VAL A 13 31.29 -31.98 8.51
C VAL A 13 30.87 -31.09 7.33
N LEU A 14 31.83 -30.40 6.69
CA LEU A 14 31.57 -29.61 5.49
C LEU A 14 31.19 -30.48 4.28
N GLY A 15 31.75 -31.70 4.17
CA GLY A 15 31.42 -32.64 3.10
C GLY A 15 30.00 -33.20 3.19
N TRP A 16 29.43 -33.30 4.39
CA TRP A 16 28.05 -33.77 4.61
C TRP A 16 26.98 -32.70 4.35
N ALA A 17 27.37 -31.44 4.20
CA ALA A 17 26.46 -30.35 3.86
C ALA A 17 26.10 -30.30 2.36
N CYS A 18 26.72 -31.16 1.54
CA CYS A 18 26.49 -31.17 0.09
C CYS A 18 25.32 -32.11 -0.27
N GLY A 19 24.13 -31.50 -0.42
CA GLY A 19 23.13 -31.93 -1.40
C GLY A 19 22.28 -33.15 -1.05
N ALA A 20 21.24 -32.96 -0.24
CA ALA A 20 20.02 -33.72 -0.44
C ALA A 20 19.30 -33.17 -1.68
N SER A 21 19.72 -33.59 -2.88
CA SER A 21 18.98 -33.32 -4.12
C SER A 21 17.73 -34.20 -4.12
N GLY A 22 16.55 -33.61 -3.89
CA GLY A 22 15.28 -34.29 -4.09
C GLY A 22 15.02 -34.48 -5.58
N GLN A 23 14.35 -35.56 -5.97
CA GLN A 23 13.80 -35.72 -7.31
C GLN A 23 12.28 -35.71 -7.22
N ILE A 24 11.65 -34.85 -8.03
CA ILE A 24 10.20 -34.79 -8.17
C ILE A 24 9.82 -35.74 -9.30
N TYR A 25 9.04 -36.74 -8.96
CA TYR A 25 8.51 -37.71 -9.91
C TYR A 25 7.09 -37.33 -10.33
N GLU A 26 6.85 -37.33 -11.63
CA GLU A 26 5.52 -37.26 -12.23
C GLU A 26 5.05 -38.67 -12.60
N TRP A 27 3.83 -39.03 -12.21
CA TRP A 27 3.19 -40.28 -12.62
C TRP A 27 1.69 -40.11 -12.82
N ILE A 28 1.09 -41.05 -13.55
CA ILE A 28 -0.35 -41.06 -13.84
C ILE A 28 -0.98 -42.20 -13.03
N ASP A 29 -2.00 -41.85 -12.25
CA ASP A 29 -2.76 -42.78 -11.41
C ASP A 29 -3.70 -43.68 -12.23
N GLU A 30 -4.29 -44.70 -11.60
CA GLU A 30 -5.26 -45.61 -12.25
C GLU A 30 -6.46 -44.85 -12.85
N ASP A 31 -6.82 -43.72 -12.25
CA ASP A 31 -7.88 -42.80 -12.70
C ASP A 31 -7.42 -41.80 -13.79
N GLY A 32 -6.17 -41.87 -14.25
CA GLY A 32 -5.63 -40.95 -15.27
C GLY A 32 -5.19 -39.58 -14.72
N ILE A 33 -5.16 -39.38 -13.39
CA ILE A 33 -4.77 -38.12 -12.75
C ILE A 33 -3.25 -38.02 -12.66
N ARG A 34 -2.68 -36.89 -13.08
CA ARG A 34 -1.25 -36.58 -12.91
C ARG A 34 -0.94 -36.24 -11.46
N ARG A 35 0.00 -36.96 -10.87
CA ARG A 35 0.46 -36.75 -9.50
C ARG A 35 1.95 -36.41 -9.49
N PHE A 36 2.34 -35.56 -8.56
CA PHE A 36 3.72 -35.17 -8.29
C PHE A 36 4.12 -35.63 -6.89
N THR A 37 5.27 -36.29 -6.77
CA THR A 37 5.78 -36.77 -5.48
C THR A 37 7.28 -36.55 -5.38
N ASN A 38 7.75 -36.15 -4.20
CA ASN A 38 9.18 -36.07 -3.87
C ASN A 38 9.70 -37.34 -3.17
N LYS A 39 8.88 -38.39 -3.12
CA LYS A 39 9.21 -39.72 -2.57
C LYS A 39 9.28 -40.75 -3.71
N PRO A 40 10.10 -41.81 -3.56
CA PRO A 40 10.17 -42.88 -4.56
C PRO A 40 8.78 -43.47 -4.82
N LEU A 41 8.51 -43.81 -6.08
CA LEU A 41 7.20 -44.31 -6.49
C LEU A 41 6.90 -45.68 -5.85
N PRO A 42 5.62 -46.01 -5.60
CA PRO A 42 5.20 -47.35 -5.20
C PRO A 42 5.61 -48.39 -6.24
N ALA A 43 5.89 -49.62 -5.79
CA ALA A 43 6.30 -50.71 -6.67
C ALA A 43 5.24 -50.97 -7.77
N GLY A 44 5.66 -50.93 -9.03
CA GLY A 44 4.81 -51.17 -10.20
C GLY A 44 4.42 -49.93 -11.00
N VAL A 45 4.71 -48.72 -10.50
CA VAL A 45 4.43 -47.46 -11.20
C VAL A 45 5.70 -46.96 -11.90
N THR A 46 5.60 -46.71 -13.22
CA THR A 46 6.70 -46.12 -13.99
C THR A 46 6.56 -44.59 -13.99
N PRO A 47 7.62 -43.84 -13.65
CA PRO A 47 7.58 -42.38 -13.73
C PRO A 47 7.48 -41.93 -15.19
N VAL A 48 6.61 -40.95 -15.44
CA VAL A 48 6.47 -40.28 -16.72
C VAL A 48 7.59 -39.27 -16.94
N ALA A 49 7.99 -38.56 -15.87
CA ALA A 49 9.11 -37.64 -15.88
C ALA A 49 9.72 -37.51 -14.47
N SER A 50 11.01 -37.19 -14.40
CA SER A 50 11.71 -36.83 -13.16
C SER A 50 12.38 -35.48 -13.34
N VAL A 51 12.11 -34.55 -12.44
CA VAL A 51 12.74 -33.22 -12.41
C VAL A 51 13.51 -33.09 -11.11
N ASP A 52 14.72 -32.54 -11.17
CA ASP A 52 15.50 -32.27 -9.97
C ASP A 52 14.84 -31.15 -9.15
N GLU A 53 14.64 -31.41 -7.86
CA GLU A 53 14.13 -30.44 -6.92
C GLU A 53 15.21 -29.38 -6.67
N VAL A 54 14.87 -28.12 -6.93
CA VAL A 54 15.72 -27.00 -6.55
C VAL A 54 15.63 -26.86 -5.03
N PRO A 55 16.75 -27.00 -4.28
CA PRO A 55 16.73 -26.90 -2.84
C PRO A 55 16.30 -25.50 -2.40
N PHE A 56 15.49 -25.44 -1.34
CA PHE A 56 15.06 -24.18 -0.77
C PHE A 56 16.25 -23.37 -0.26
N ASP A 57 16.44 -22.18 -0.82
CA ASP A 57 17.44 -21.20 -0.36
C ASP A 57 16.79 -20.20 0.59
N ALA A 58 17.03 -20.40 1.89
CA ALA A 58 16.51 -19.53 2.94
C ALA A 58 17.05 -18.09 2.86
N LEU A 59 18.28 -17.90 2.37
CA LEU A 59 18.88 -16.58 2.23
C LEU A 59 18.25 -15.82 1.07
N ALA A 60 18.11 -16.45 -0.10
CA ALA A 60 17.43 -15.86 -1.24
C ALA A 60 15.97 -15.52 -0.92
N ASP A 61 15.26 -16.41 -0.23
CA ASP A 61 13.87 -16.16 0.15
C ASP A 61 13.75 -15.03 1.19
N SER A 62 14.64 -14.97 2.18
CA SER A 62 14.67 -13.87 3.15
C SER A 62 14.99 -12.51 2.50
N ALA A 63 15.93 -12.48 1.55
CA ALA A 63 16.27 -11.28 0.79
C ALA A 63 15.09 -10.81 -0.07
N ARG A 64 14.39 -11.74 -0.72
CA ARG A 64 13.17 -11.45 -1.48
C ARG A 64 12.09 -10.84 -0.58
N ARG A 65 11.76 -11.47 0.55
CA ARG A 65 10.75 -10.96 1.50
C ARG A 65 11.12 -9.58 2.04
N TYR A 66 12.39 -9.34 2.33
CA TYR A 66 12.86 -8.04 2.78
C TYR A 66 12.63 -6.96 1.71
N LEU A 67 13.01 -7.22 0.45
CA LEU A 67 12.77 -6.28 -0.65
C LEU A 67 11.28 -6.00 -0.87
N GLU A 68 10.45 -7.05 -0.88
CA GLU A 68 8.99 -6.92 -0.99
C GLU A 68 8.41 -6.06 0.13
N SER A 69 8.87 -6.26 1.38
CA SER A 69 8.43 -5.44 2.51
C SER A 69 8.80 -3.97 2.36
N LEU A 70 9.98 -3.69 1.79
CA LEU A 70 10.49 -2.34 1.61
C LEU A 70 9.74 -1.61 0.49
N GLU A 71 9.41 -2.33 -0.58
CA GLU A 71 8.57 -1.82 -1.66
C GLU A 71 7.13 -1.55 -1.17
N MET A 72 6.57 -2.46 -0.39
CA MET A 72 5.24 -2.29 0.20
C MET A 72 5.18 -1.06 1.13
N GLN A 73 6.21 -0.83 1.93
CA GLN A 73 6.29 0.37 2.77
C GLN A 73 6.31 1.66 1.93
N ARG A 74 7.11 1.69 0.86
CA ARG A 74 7.16 2.85 -0.05
C ARG A 74 5.82 3.13 -0.71
N LEU A 75 5.13 2.07 -1.16
CA LEU A 75 3.79 2.21 -1.71
C LEU A 75 2.84 2.81 -0.66
N LEU A 76 2.81 2.26 0.55
CA LEU A 76 1.95 2.76 1.62
C LEU A 76 2.22 4.23 1.97
N GLU A 77 3.47 4.65 2.00
CA GLU A 77 3.84 6.06 2.22
C GLU A 77 3.33 6.95 1.09
N HIS A 78 3.50 6.53 -0.17
CA HIS A 78 2.99 7.24 -1.33
C HIS A 78 1.48 7.42 -1.27
N TRP A 79 0.74 6.32 -1.03
CA TRP A 79 -0.72 6.35 -0.87
C TRP A 79 -1.17 7.27 0.27
N ARG A 80 -0.45 7.31 1.39
CA ARG A 80 -0.76 8.21 2.50
C ARG A 80 -0.57 9.68 2.10
N MET A 81 0.53 9.99 1.42
CA MET A 81 0.84 11.34 0.96
C MET A 81 -0.22 11.84 -0.04
N GLU A 82 -0.56 11.04 -1.05
CA GLU A 82 -1.59 11.39 -2.04
C GLU A 82 -2.94 11.63 -1.36
N ARG A 83 -3.31 10.78 -0.41
CA ARG A 83 -4.56 10.93 0.33
C ARG A 83 -4.58 12.22 1.15
N GLN A 84 -3.47 12.57 1.77
CA GLN A 84 -3.35 13.80 2.56
C GLN A 84 -3.49 15.04 1.65
N ILE A 85 -2.79 15.06 0.52
CA ILE A 85 -2.89 16.15 -0.47
C ILE A 85 -4.35 16.27 -0.97
N ALA A 86 -4.99 15.15 -1.29
CA ALA A 86 -6.39 15.16 -1.74
C ALA A 86 -7.36 15.67 -0.67
N MET A 87 -7.12 15.36 0.62
CA MET A 87 -7.94 15.92 1.71
C MET A 87 -7.71 17.42 1.87
N GLU A 88 -6.45 17.87 1.86
CA GLU A 88 -6.11 19.30 1.97
C GLU A 88 -6.73 20.11 0.83
N GLN A 89 -6.71 19.58 -0.40
CA GLN A 89 -7.35 20.21 -1.56
C GLN A 89 -8.87 20.32 -1.37
N ARG A 90 -9.54 19.24 -0.93
CA ARG A 90 -10.98 19.24 -0.65
C ARG A 90 -11.33 20.21 0.46
N ASP A 91 -10.51 20.31 1.49
CA ASP A 91 -10.73 21.24 2.60
C ASP A 91 -10.57 22.69 2.16
N ALA A 92 -9.53 22.98 1.36
CA ALA A 92 -9.34 24.29 0.77
C ALA A 92 -10.50 24.69 -0.14
N GLU A 93 -11.00 23.77 -0.97
CA GLU A 93 -12.15 23.99 -1.83
C GLU A 93 -13.43 24.24 -1.02
N ARG A 94 -13.67 23.46 0.03
CA ARG A 94 -14.80 23.66 0.95
C ARG A 94 -14.75 25.02 1.63
N ARG A 95 -13.58 25.47 2.07
CA ARG A 95 -13.40 26.80 2.68
C ARG A 95 -13.69 27.91 1.68
N ARG A 96 -13.14 27.82 0.46
CA ARG A 96 -13.41 28.80 -0.62
C ARG A 96 -14.89 28.89 -0.95
N LEU A 97 -15.58 27.74 -1.05
CA LEU A 97 -17.01 27.71 -1.31
C LEU A 97 -17.82 28.33 -0.16
N ALA A 98 -17.45 28.05 1.09
CA ALA A 98 -18.10 28.65 2.26
C ALA A 98 -17.88 30.16 2.33
N GLU A 99 -16.68 30.64 2.02
CA GLU A 99 -16.36 32.06 1.93
C GLU A 99 -17.16 32.76 0.83
N ASP A 100 -17.24 32.19 -0.38
CA ASP A 100 -18.03 32.75 -1.48
C ASP A 100 -19.53 32.82 -1.12
N LEU A 101 -20.08 31.78 -0.50
CA LEU A 101 -21.46 31.77 -0.02
C LEU A 101 -21.72 32.85 1.06
N ASN A 102 -20.78 33.04 1.97
CA ASN A 102 -20.87 34.09 2.99
C ASN A 102 -20.82 35.49 2.36
N LEU A 103 -19.92 35.72 1.41
CA LEU A 103 -19.83 37.00 0.70
C LEU A 103 -21.11 37.31 -0.07
N ARG A 104 -21.67 36.33 -0.78
CA ARG A 104 -22.97 36.49 -1.47
C ARG A 104 -24.11 36.81 -0.51
N ARG A 105 -24.15 36.14 0.65
CA ARG A 105 -25.16 36.41 1.69
C ARG A 105 -25.03 37.83 2.22
N MET A 106 -23.81 38.29 2.51
CA MET A 106 -23.57 39.66 2.97
C MET A 106 -23.95 40.69 1.90
N ALA A 107 -23.62 40.44 0.63
CA ALA A 107 -24.00 41.31 -0.48
C ALA A 107 -25.53 41.44 -0.60
N TYR A 108 -26.25 40.31 -0.51
CA TYR A 108 -27.72 40.31 -0.53
C TYR A 108 -28.32 41.09 0.65
N GLN A 109 -27.80 40.89 1.87
CA GLN A 109 -28.26 41.64 3.05
C GLN A 109 -28.00 43.14 2.91
N LEU A 110 -26.84 43.52 2.36
CA LEU A 110 -26.49 44.92 2.15
C LEU A 110 -27.40 45.57 1.08
N GLU A 111 -27.69 44.85 -0.01
CA GLU A 111 -28.60 45.32 -1.04
C GLU A 111 -30.03 45.50 -0.49
N GLU A 112 -30.50 44.58 0.33
CA GLU A 112 -31.81 44.67 0.99
C GLU A 112 -31.87 45.83 1.98
N ALA A 113 -30.81 46.05 2.78
CA ALA A 113 -30.69 47.20 3.68
C ALA A 113 -30.67 48.53 2.90
N MET A 114 -29.92 48.61 1.79
CA MET A 114 -29.92 49.77 0.91
C MET A 114 -31.28 50.02 0.27
N ARG A 115 -31.98 48.97 -0.15
CA ARG A 115 -33.34 49.06 -0.71
C ARG A 115 -34.32 49.58 0.35
N TRP A 116 -34.23 49.08 1.57
CA TRP A 116 -35.03 49.57 2.70
C TRP A 116 -34.74 51.05 3.00
N ASN A 117 -33.47 51.45 3.08
CA ASN A 117 -33.10 52.86 3.28
C ASN A 117 -33.63 53.76 2.16
N ARG A 118 -33.49 53.36 0.88
CA ARG A 118 -34.05 54.12 -0.25
C ARG A 118 -35.57 54.28 -0.15
N PHE A 119 -36.27 53.20 0.23
CA PHE A 119 -37.72 53.27 0.47
C PHE A 119 -38.04 54.22 1.63
N HIS A 120 -37.34 54.08 2.76
CA HIS A 120 -37.55 54.92 3.93
C HIS A 120 -37.34 56.41 3.60
N ASP A 121 -36.24 56.74 2.92
CA ASP A 121 -35.90 58.11 2.53
C ASP A 121 -36.96 58.73 1.62
N ALA A 122 -37.57 57.94 0.74
CA ALA A 122 -38.59 58.39 -0.19
C ALA A 122 -39.96 58.70 0.48
N TYR A 123 -40.30 57.98 1.56
CA TYR A 123 -41.64 58.08 2.18
C TYR A 123 -41.65 58.79 3.55
N PHE A 124 -40.53 58.77 4.28
CA PHE A 124 -40.45 59.27 5.66
C PHE A 124 -39.37 60.35 5.87
N GLY A 125 -38.63 60.71 4.82
CA GLY A 125 -37.49 61.64 4.89
C GLY A 125 -36.16 60.92 5.22
N PRO A 126 -35.01 61.60 5.07
CA PRO A 126 -33.69 60.98 5.10
C PRO A 126 -33.39 60.29 6.44
N SER A 127 -33.07 59.00 6.38
CA SER A 127 -32.68 58.16 7.51
C SER A 127 -31.19 58.35 7.83
N TYR A 128 -30.90 58.91 9.00
CA TYR A 128 -29.53 59.14 9.46
C TYR A 128 -28.92 57.82 9.94
N VAL A 129 -28.07 57.19 9.12
CA VAL A 129 -27.26 56.03 9.56
C VAL A 129 -25.92 56.56 10.08
N PRO A 130 -25.63 56.49 11.39
CA PRO A 130 -24.34 56.93 11.90
C PRO A 130 -23.25 55.97 11.42
N VAL A 131 -22.35 56.48 10.56
CA VAL A 131 -21.11 55.79 10.21
C VAL A 131 -20.17 55.94 11.40
N PHE A 132 -20.09 54.92 12.25
CA PHE A 132 -19.08 54.90 13.31
C PHE A 132 -17.69 54.70 12.69
N PRO A 133 -16.72 55.62 12.91
CA PRO A 133 -15.36 55.41 12.45
C PRO A 133 -14.74 54.24 13.23
N ALA A 134 -14.20 53.26 12.51
CA ALA A 134 -13.42 52.17 13.11
C ALA A 134 -12.18 52.76 13.80
N ARG A 135 -12.02 52.45 15.09
CA ARG A 135 -10.80 52.73 15.88
C ARG A 135 -9.85 51.55 15.82
#